data_AF-A0A2D8V478-F1
#
_entry.id   AF-A0A2D8V478-F1
#
_cell.length_a   1.000
_cell.length_b   1.000
_cell.length_c   1.000
_cell.angle_alpha   90.00
_cell.angle_beta   90.00
_cell.angle_gamma   90.00
#
_symmetry.space_group_name_H-M   'P 1'
#
loop_
_entity.id
_entity.type
_entity.pdbx_description
1 polymer ?
#
loop_
_entity_poly.entity_id
_entity_poly.type
_entity_poly.pdbx_seq_one_letter_code
_entity_poly.pdbx_strand_id
1 'polypeptide(L)'
;MNESTYLELAKQISDRLRSSQLAYFITFSALTATIVFGRGDDVNLLLTVAAIGIAVFGILSFDASQQSFIQLNKSMPQSMEGTPIGKATKNEAQFQFYRATNAIFTAALAVIQIITIYK
;
A
#
# COMPACT_ATOMS: atom_id res chain seq x y z
N MET A 1 -13.62 -17.93 15.00
CA MET A 1 -12.27 -18.32 14.58
C MET A 1 -11.47 -18.67 15.84
N ASN A 2 -10.56 -19.65 15.80
CA ASN A 2 -9.68 -19.95 16.94
C ASN A 2 -8.40 -19.08 16.89
N GLU A 3 -7.65 -19.04 17.99
CA GLU A 3 -6.47 -18.18 18.12
C GLU A 3 -5.35 -18.51 17.13
N SER A 4 -5.06 -19.81 16.93
CA SER A 4 -4.03 -20.24 15.99
C SER A 4 -4.31 -19.80 14.56
N THR A 5 -5.55 -19.97 14.09
CA THR A 5 -5.95 -19.53 12.74
C THR A 5 -5.96 -18.01 12.63
N TYR A 6 -6.37 -17.29 13.68
CA TYR A 6 -6.30 -15.82 13.70
C TYR A 6 -4.85 -15.32 13.55
N LEU A 7 -3.92 -15.88 14.32
CA LEU A 7 -2.50 -15.49 14.27
C LEU A 7 -1.84 -15.84 12.93
N GLU A 8 -2.18 -16.99 12.35
CA GLU A 8 -1.68 -17.38 11.04
C GLU A 8 -2.18 -16.45 9.93
N LEU A 9 -3.47 -16.13 9.92
CA LEU A 9 -4.04 -15.16 8.97
C LEU A 9 -3.46 -13.76 9.17
N ALA A 10 -3.28 -13.32 10.42
CA ALA A 10 -2.63 -12.05 10.74
C ALA A 10 -1.22 -11.96 10.14
N LYS A 11 -0.44 -13.05 10.28
CA LYS A 11 0.91 -13.15 9.71
C LYS A 11 0.88 -13.08 8.18
N GLN A 12 0.00 -13.85 7.53
CA GLN A 12 -0.12 -13.85 6.07
C GLN A 12 -0.50 -12.47 5.52
N ILE A 13 -1.44 -11.76 6.16
CA ILE A 13 -1.84 -10.41 5.77
C ILE A 13 -0.66 -9.43 5.96
N SER A 14 0.06 -9.54 7.07
CA SER A 14 1.25 -8.72 7.34
C SER A 14 2.36 -8.95 6.31
N ASP A 15 2.66 -10.21 5.96
CA ASP A 15 3.66 -10.57 4.97
C ASP A 15 3.27 -10.09 3.56
N ARG A 16 1.99 -10.17 3.21
CA ARG A 16 1.47 -9.63 1.95
C ARG A 16 1.59 -8.11 1.89
N LEU A 17 1.25 -7.40 2.97
CA LEU A 17 1.40 -5.94 3.04
C LEU A 17 2.88 -5.57 2.86
N ARG A 18 3.77 -6.19 3.64
CA ARG A 18 5.22 -5.93 3.59
C ARG A 18 5.80 -6.15 2.20
N SER A 19 5.50 -7.28 1.57
CA SER A 19 6.01 -7.58 0.22
C SER A 19 5.45 -6.63 -0.85
N SER A 20 4.16 -6.31 -0.78
CA SER A 20 3.54 -5.38 -1.73
C SER A 20 4.12 -3.97 -1.60
N GLN A 21 4.32 -3.49 -0.37
CA GLN A 21 4.93 -2.18 -0.12
C GLN A 21 6.39 -2.14 -0.57
N LEU A 22 7.17 -3.20 -0.31
CA LEU A 22 8.54 -3.31 -0.81
C LEU A 22 8.58 -3.24 -2.34
N ALA A 23 7.72 -4.00 -3.02
CA ALA A 23 7.63 -3.97 -4.48
C ALA A 23 7.24 -2.58 -5.00
N TYR A 24 6.30 -1.90 -4.35
CA TYR A 24 5.92 -0.53 -4.67
C TYR A 24 7.13 0.42 -4.55
N PHE A 25 7.87 0.39 -3.43
CA PHE A 25 9.02 1.25 -3.23
C PHE A 25 10.13 0.99 -4.25
N ILE A 26 10.47 -0.27 -4.52
CA ILE A 26 11.49 -0.63 -5.51
C ILE A 26 11.09 -0.09 -6.89
N THR A 27 9.84 -0.33 -7.30
CA THR A 27 9.37 0.06 -8.64
C THR A 27 9.26 1.59 -8.75
N PHE A 28 8.78 2.26 -7.71
CA PHE A 28 8.71 3.71 -7.63
C PHE A 28 10.10 4.36 -7.71
N SER A 29 11.08 3.82 -6.97
CA SER A 29 12.47 4.28 -7.02
C SER A 29 13.09 4.06 -8.39
N ALA A 30 12.87 2.89 -9.01
CA ALA A 30 13.37 2.59 -10.35
C ALA A 30 12.78 3.53 -11.41
N LEU A 31 11.47 3.78 -11.36
CA LEU A 31 10.83 4.73 -12.26
C LEU A 31 11.37 6.14 -12.03
N THR A 32 11.49 6.58 -10.78
CA THR A 32 12.03 7.91 -10.45
C THR A 32 13.45 8.07 -10.99
N ALA A 33 14.32 7.08 -10.83
CA ALA A 33 15.66 7.10 -11.41
C ALA A 33 15.63 7.15 -12.94
N THR A 34 14.69 6.43 -13.57
CA THR A 34 14.51 6.45 -15.03
C THR A 34 14.08 7.82 -15.52
N ILE A 35 13.16 8.48 -14.81
CA ILE A 35 12.70 9.84 -15.15
C ILE A 35 13.82 10.86 -14.98
N VAL A 36 14.58 10.79 -13.87
CA VAL A 36 15.61 11.80 -13.54
C VAL A 36 16.89 11.64 -14.35
N PHE A 37 17.30 10.40 -14.65
CA PHE A 37 18.59 10.12 -15.31
C PHE A 37 18.45 9.58 -16.75
N GLY A 38 17.24 9.23 -17.18
CA GLY A 38 16.97 8.79 -18.54
C GLY A 38 17.16 9.91 -19.57
N ARG A 39 17.46 9.53 -20.81
CA ARG A 39 17.58 10.46 -21.95
C ARG A 39 16.64 9.99 -23.06
N GLY A 40 15.75 10.87 -23.52
CA GLY A 40 14.93 10.67 -24.72
C GLY A 40 13.45 10.94 -24.50
N ASP A 41 12.90 11.93 -25.21
CA ASP A 41 11.49 12.32 -25.15
C ASP A 41 10.55 11.25 -25.75
N ASP A 42 11.10 10.33 -26.55
CA ASP A 42 10.35 9.28 -27.26
C ASP A 42 9.62 8.30 -26.33
N VAL A 43 9.97 8.27 -25.05
CA VAL A 43 9.36 7.36 -24.05
C VAL A 43 8.45 8.07 -23.05
N ASN A 44 8.18 9.37 -23.19
CA ASN A 44 7.41 10.14 -22.21
C ASN A 44 6.00 9.59 -21.95
N LEU A 45 5.33 9.10 -23.00
CA LEU A 45 4.02 8.45 -22.85
C LEU A 45 4.13 7.15 -22.05
N LEU A 46 5.15 6.32 -22.31
CA LEU A 46 5.37 5.06 -21.60
C LEU A 46 5.72 5.30 -20.13
N LEU A 47 6.55 6.31 -19.84
CA LEU A 47 6.88 6.71 -18.47
C LEU A 47 5.65 7.23 -17.72
N THR A 48 4.77 7.96 -18.38
CA THR A 48 3.50 8.43 -17.80
C THR A 48 2.57 7.27 -17.47
N VAL A 49 2.40 6.32 -18.39
CA VAL A 49 1.61 5.10 -18.14
C VAL A 49 2.20 4.28 -16.99
N ALA A 50 3.53 4.17 -16.92
CA ALA A 50 4.22 3.48 -15.83
C ALA A 50 3.99 4.19 -14.48
N ALA A 51 4.06 5.52 -14.43
CA ALA A 51 3.79 6.30 -13.22
C ALA A 51 2.38 6.06 -12.70
N ILE A 52 1.37 6.10 -13.58
CA ILE A 52 -0.02 5.80 -13.24
C ILE A 52 -0.17 4.35 -12.75
N GLY A 53 0.41 3.39 -13.47
CA GLY A 53 0.32 1.97 -13.11
C GLY A 53 0.92 1.66 -11.73
N ILE A 54 2.10 2.21 -11.44
CA ILE A 54 2.76 2.06 -10.14
C ILE A 54 1.95 2.72 -9.02
N ALA A 55 1.37 3.88 -9.30
CA ALA A 55 0.50 4.57 -8.34
C ALA A 55 -0.76 3.75 -8.02
N VAL A 56 -1.44 3.26 -9.05
CA VAL A 56 -2.62 2.38 -8.89
C VAL A 56 -2.24 1.12 -8.11
N PHE A 57 -1.10 0.51 -8.40
CA PHE A 57 -0.59 -0.63 -7.65
C PHE A 57 -0.37 -0.29 -6.16
N GLY A 58 0.29 0.83 -5.86
CA GLY A 58 0.54 1.27 -4.48
C GLY A 58 -0.75 1.54 -3.70
N ILE A 59 -1.76 2.12 -4.35
CA ILE A 59 -3.08 2.37 -3.76
C ILE A 59 -3.82 1.06 -3.49
N LEU A 60 -4.03 0.25 -4.53
CA LEU A 60 -4.87 -0.94 -4.44
C LEU A 60 -4.27 -2.03 -3.55
N SER A 61 -2.95 -2.21 -3.58
CA SER A 61 -2.28 -3.23 -2.75
C SER A 61 -2.32 -2.88 -1.26
N PHE A 62 -2.15 -1.60 -0.92
CA PHE A 62 -2.31 -1.12 0.44
C PHE A 62 -3.77 -1.25 0.89
N ASP A 63 -4.71 -0.80 0.04
CA ASP A 63 -6.15 -0.83 0.32
C ASP A 63 -6.65 -2.25 0.61
N ALA A 64 -6.30 -3.21 -0.24
CA ALA A 64 -6.64 -4.62 -0.07
C ALA A 64 -6.08 -5.20 1.24
N SER A 65 -4.87 -4.79 1.64
CA SER A 65 -4.26 -5.23 2.89
C SER A 65 -4.97 -4.65 4.11
N GLN A 66 -5.34 -3.36 4.07
CA GLN A 66 -6.12 -2.71 5.13
C GLN A 66 -7.52 -3.34 5.26
N GLN A 67 -8.19 -3.61 4.14
CA GLN A 67 -9.48 -4.31 4.14
C GLN A 67 -9.36 -5.72 4.75
N SER A 68 -8.29 -6.44 4.45
CA SER A 68 -8.03 -7.77 5.02
C SER A 68 -7.83 -7.70 6.53
N PHE A 69 -7.11 -6.69 7.04
CA PHE A 69 -6.97 -6.45 8.48
C PHE A 69 -8.30 -6.08 9.15
N ILE A 70 -9.13 -5.25 8.51
CA ILE A 70 -10.47 -4.91 9.03
C ILE A 70 -11.32 -6.18 9.16
N GLN A 71 -11.33 -7.05 8.14
CA GLN A 71 -12.07 -8.32 8.17
C GLN A 71 -11.54 -9.28 9.24
N LEU A 72 -10.21 -9.36 9.40
CA LEU A 72 -9.56 -10.14 10.44
C LEU A 72 -9.98 -9.67 11.84
N ASN A 73 -10.00 -8.35 12.06
CA ASN A 73 -10.40 -7.75 13.34
C ASN A 73 -11.86 -8.04 13.68
N LYS A 74 -12.77 -8.01 12.69
CA LYS A 74 -14.17 -8.39 12.89
C LYS A 74 -14.35 -9.84 13.32
N SER A 75 -13.40 -10.70 12.99
CA SER A 75 -13.43 -12.13 13.26
C SER A 75 -12.55 -12.52 14.45
N MET A 76 -12.04 -11.54 15.20
CA MET A 76 -11.11 -11.74 16.31
C MET A 76 -11.71 -12.60 17.43
N PRO A 77 -10.99 -13.62 17.93
CA PRO A 77 -11.44 -14.40 19.07
C PRO A 77 -11.38 -13.60 20.39
N GLN A 78 -12.28 -13.89 21.32
CA GLN A 78 -12.34 -13.23 22.63
C GLN A 78 -11.03 -13.35 23.43
N SER A 79 -10.26 -14.43 23.25
CA SER A 79 -8.94 -14.59 23.90
C SER A 79 -7.95 -13.50 23.51
N MET A 80 -8.13 -12.87 22.34
CA MET A 80 -7.24 -11.85 21.80
C MET A 80 -7.65 -10.41 22.13
N GLU A 81 -8.90 -10.17 22.58
CA GLU A 81 -9.42 -8.80 22.82
C GLU A 81 -8.66 -8.03 23.92
N GLY A 82 -8.16 -8.76 24.92
CA GLY A 82 -7.39 -8.20 26.04
C GLY A 82 -5.92 -7.91 25.70
N THR A 83 -5.43 -8.44 24.58
CA THR A 83 -4.02 -8.32 24.17
C THR A 83 -3.72 -6.92 23.63
N PRO A 84 -2.42 -6.52 23.56
CA PRO A 84 -2.03 -5.26 22.91
C PRO A 84 -2.55 -5.14 21.47
N ILE A 85 -2.59 -6.25 20.72
CA ILE A 85 -3.12 -6.29 19.35
C ILE A 85 -4.63 -5.99 19.37
N GLY A 86 -5.39 -6.67 20.22
CA GLY A 86 -6.83 -6.46 20.34
C GLY A 86 -7.22 -5.07 20.83
N LYS A 87 -6.33 -4.35 21.53
CA LYS A 87 -6.52 -2.93 21.88
C LYS A 87 -6.16 -1.99 20.73
N ALA A 88 -5.08 -2.27 20.01
CA ALA A 88 -4.62 -1.45 18.89
C ALA A 88 -5.59 -1.46 17.70
N THR A 89 -6.38 -2.52 17.54
CA THR A 89 -7.29 -2.70 16.41
C THR A 89 -8.70 -2.15 16.63
N LYS A 90 -9.01 -1.60 17.82
CA LYS A 90 -10.36 -1.13 18.16
C LYS A 90 -10.82 0.10 17.40
N ASN A 91 -9.87 0.90 16.88
CA ASN A 91 -10.21 2.13 16.19
C ASN A 91 -10.32 1.89 14.67
N GLU A 92 -11.52 1.52 14.20
CA GLU A 92 -11.77 1.34 12.77
C GLU A 92 -11.47 2.59 11.93
N ALA A 93 -11.64 3.79 12.51
CA ALA A 93 -11.37 5.06 11.81
C ALA A 93 -9.89 5.23 11.46
N GLN A 94 -8.98 4.61 12.21
CA GLN A 94 -7.55 4.64 11.93
C GLN A 94 -7.22 3.94 10.59
N PHE A 95 -7.88 2.83 10.28
CA PHE A 95 -7.67 2.13 9.01
C PHE A 95 -8.15 2.99 7.82
N GLN A 96 -9.30 3.65 7.95
CA GLN A 96 -9.80 4.55 6.90
C GLN A 96 -8.90 5.76 6.69
N PHE A 97 -8.38 6.33 7.78
CA PHE A 97 -7.41 7.41 7.70
C PHE A 97 -6.16 6.98 6.92
N TYR A 98 -5.53 5.86 7.28
CA TYR A 98 -4.35 5.39 6.56
C TYR A 98 -4.62 5.07 5.08
N ARG A 99 -5.78 4.50 4.75
CA ARG A 99 -6.19 4.25 3.36
C ARG A 99 -6.26 5.55 2.56
N ALA A 100 -6.94 6.56 3.11
CA ALA A 100 -7.07 7.87 2.47
C ALA A 100 -5.71 8.56 2.32
N THR A 101 -4.90 8.55 3.38
CA THR A 101 -3.56 9.13 3.38
C THR A 101 -2.67 8.46 2.32
N ASN A 102 -2.65 7.13 2.26
CA ASN A 102 -1.88 6.40 1.24
C ASN A 102 -2.33 6.76 -0.17
N ALA A 103 -3.65 6.84 -0.41
CA ALA A 103 -4.19 7.22 -1.71
C ALA A 103 -3.75 8.62 -2.14
N ILE A 104 -3.87 9.60 -1.25
CA ILE A 104 -3.48 10.99 -1.51
C ILE A 104 -2.00 11.11 -1.81
N PHE A 105 -1.13 10.52 -0.97
CA PHE A 105 0.31 10.64 -1.17
C PHE A 105 0.78 9.89 -2.43
N THR A 106 0.25 8.70 -2.69
CA THR A 106 0.63 7.93 -3.88
C THR A 106 0.20 8.66 -5.16
N ALA A 107 -1.00 9.23 -5.18
CA ALA A 107 -1.46 10.04 -6.32
C ALA A 107 -0.62 11.32 -6.50
N ALA A 108 -0.30 12.02 -5.41
CA ALA A 108 0.53 13.23 -5.48
C ALA A 108 1.95 12.93 -6.02
N LEU A 109 2.56 11.83 -5.58
CA LEU A 109 3.86 11.38 -6.08
C LEU A 109 3.81 11.06 -7.58
N ALA A 110 2.76 10.40 -8.04
CA ALA A 110 2.56 10.12 -9.47
C ALA A 110 2.44 11.40 -10.29
N VAL A 111 1.66 12.39 -9.81
CA VAL A 111 1.53 13.70 -10.47
C VAL A 111 2.89 14.39 -10.57
N ILE A 112 3.70 14.37 -9.52
CA ILE A 112 5.04 14.95 -9.54
C ILE A 112 5.95 14.24 -10.57
N GLN A 113 5.91 12.90 -10.63
CA GLN A 113 6.64 12.14 -11.64
C GLN A 113 6.20 12.52 -13.06
N ILE A 114 4.89 12.61 -13.31
CA ILE A 114 4.33 13.00 -14.61
C ILE A 114 4.77 14.42 -14.99
N ILE A 115 4.66 15.39 -14.09
CA ILE A 115 5.14 16.76 -14.34
C ILE A 115 6.63 16.77 -14.69
N THR A 116 7.42 15.93 -14.04
CA THR A 116 8.88 15.86 -14.27
C THR A 116 9.21 15.23 -15.62
N ILE A 117 8.42 14.28 -16.11
CA ILE A 117 8.61 13.68 -17.45
C ILE A 117 8.50 14.72 -18.57
N TYR A 118 7.63 15.72 -18.41
CA TYR A 118 7.35 16.73 -19.44
C TYR A 118 8.06 18.08 -19.20
N LYS A 119 9.00 18.13 -18.26
CA LYS A 119 9.84 19.30 -17.98
C LYS A 119 11.21 19.15 -18.59
#